data_AF-A0A5K1K3Z5-F1
#
_entry.id   AF-A0A5K1K3Z5-F1
#
_cell.length_a   1.000
_cell.length_b   1.000
_cell.length_c   1.000
_cell.angle_alpha   90.00
_cell.angle_beta   90.00
_cell.angle_gamma   90.00
#
_symmetry.space_group_name_H-M   'P 1'
#
loop_
_entity.id
_entity.type
_entity.pdbx_description
1 polymer ?
#
loop_
_entity_poly.entity_id
_entity_poly.type
_entity_poly.pdbx_seq_one_letter_code
_entity_poly.pdbx_strand_id
1 'polypeptide(L)'
;MLGALIPLLAWPILCTSAAKPPVNVELRTSWQATPLLLESLESVAIEEPSSFFHLLDAITDPSVFPLSKDKSTPEHAHKHVFDVALAMDHLAAPGAYVAAEMHVALHSASPKLEAFYQYYNDHHAARKTAFGKSGGECESWVDWYGTVVCDAQTLARLVEMETLDPAEGYSTATSSSAPSSPKLLPFDHVLPDPARLLDPPPKTAVLYGTLDSPNFRELHSCLYAAARAPTPRLTYVFRPVPPPPSPASEPAERTYLSGYGVALDLKKMDYLAVDDRLQSGGSHEEDSNAVVDDEDEDPIVALLQQYPVGGAVDVTLPLTEEELLEIDFQAAQLIADAADKLGTLKRLAQDFPRYAGALARRVAVQPALLAELAANEPRARGGVNMAWLNGVALDDRDMTPFALLKLVRRERAVVAALMRLGLTAGQSVEVLTHGAVARAQSEGGALDGLFDAAIGRRAGVLSRILTILRRTS
;
A
#
# COMPACT_ATOMS: atom_id res chain seq x y z
N MET A 1 18.82 36.17 76.58
CA MET A 1 17.52 36.87 76.55
C MET A 1 17.31 37.40 75.14
N LEU A 2 16.16 37.02 74.57
CA LEU A 2 15.47 37.44 73.34
C LEU A 2 16.18 38.19 72.20
N GLY A 3 15.92 37.68 71.00
CA GLY A 3 15.56 38.47 69.81
C GLY A 3 16.34 38.06 68.55
N ALA A 4 15.80 37.77 67.36
CA ALA A 4 14.49 37.37 66.82
C ALA A 4 14.69 37.22 65.27
N LEU A 5 13.88 36.36 64.62
CA LEU A 5 13.32 36.47 63.24
C LEU A 5 14.20 36.17 61.97
N ILE A 6 14.16 34.90 61.50
CA ILE A 6 13.56 34.30 60.25
C ILE A 6 13.25 35.24 59.02
N PRO A 7 13.05 34.77 57.75
CA PRO A 7 13.74 33.88 56.76
C PRO A 7 13.90 34.53 55.34
N LEU A 8 14.47 33.85 54.33
CA LEU A 8 14.13 33.99 52.88
C LEU A 8 14.66 32.77 52.10
N LEU A 9 13.82 31.80 51.72
CA LEU A 9 13.17 31.68 50.39
C LEU A 9 14.17 31.60 49.23
N ALA A 10 14.55 30.37 48.86
CA ALA A 10 15.07 30.04 47.53
C ALA A 10 14.08 29.05 46.90
N TRP A 11 13.20 29.55 46.04
CA TRP A 11 12.38 28.76 45.13
C TRP A 11 13.06 28.85 43.76
N PRO A 12 13.49 27.73 43.13
CA PRO A 12 13.99 27.81 41.77
C PRO A 12 12.79 28.03 40.85
N ILE A 13 12.80 29.16 40.14
CA ILE A 13 11.90 29.46 39.04
C ILE A 13 12.24 28.44 37.95
N LEU A 14 11.41 27.40 37.79
CA LEU A 14 11.37 26.65 36.55
C LEU A 14 10.76 27.57 35.49
N CYS A 15 11.60 28.13 34.62
CA CYS A 15 11.16 28.67 33.35
C CYS A 15 10.64 27.50 32.50
N THR A 16 9.35 27.21 32.60
CA THR A 16 8.65 26.43 31.57
C THR A 16 8.51 27.33 30.35
N SER A 17 9.43 27.18 29.39
CA SER A 17 9.25 27.71 28.03
C SER A 17 8.02 27.02 27.43
N ALA A 18 6.99 27.80 27.10
CA ALA A 18 5.76 27.31 26.53
C ALA A 18 5.91 27.16 25.01
N ALA A 19 6.42 26.01 24.55
CA ALA A 19 6.21 25.58 23.17
C ALA A 19 4.68 25.53 22.90
N LYS A 20 4.24 26.05 21.74
CA LYS A 20 2.81 25.99 21.38
C LYS A 20 2.35 24.52 21.39
N PRO A 21 1.20 24.19 22.01
CA PRO A 21 0.80 22.80 22.19
C PRO A 21 0.56 22.14 20.81
N PRO A 22 1.23 21.02 20.50
CA PRO A 22 1.01 20.32 19.24
C PRO A 22 -0.38 19.66 19.24
N VAL A 23 -1.04 19.69 18.08
CA VAL A 23 -2.28 18.93 17.84
C VAL A 23 -1.88 17.60 17.18
N ASN A 24 -2.06 16.49 17.90
CA ASN A 24 -1.81 15.14 17.38
C ASN A 24 -3.13 14.43 17.03
N VAL A 25 -3.21 13.84 15.83
CA VAL A 25 -4.37 13.12 15.34
C VAL A 25 -3.95 11.73 14.87
N GLU A 26 -4.50 10.71 15.52
CA GLU A 26 -4.19 9.30 15.23
C GLU A 26 -5.43 8.58 14.69
N LEU A 27 -5.25 7.79 13.64
CA LEU A 27 -6.28 6.89 13.12
C LEU A 27 -5.89 5.44 13.42
N ARG A 28 -6.85 4.63 13.88
CA ARG A 28 -6.63 3.21 14.22
C ARG A 28 -7.65 2.32 13.55
N THR A 29 -7.28 1.06 13.31
CA THR A 29 -8.17 0.02 12.77
C THR A 29 -9.35 -0.29 13.69
N SER A 30 -10.42 -0.87 13.14
CA SER A 30 -11.50 -1.45 13.94
C SER A 30 -11.20 -2.87 14.42
N TRP A 31 -10.27 -3.56 13.76
CA TRP A 31 -9.78 -4.91 14.11
C TRP A 31 -8.44 -4.87 14.84
N GLN A 32 -8.04 -6.02 15.40
CA GLN A 32 -6.79 -6.20 16.14
C GLN A 32 -5.57 -6.15 15.23
N ALA A 33 -4.42 -5.76 15.78
CA ALA A 33 -3.18 -5.69 15.02
C ALA A 33 -2.77 -7.07 14.50
N THR A 34 -2.41 -7.10 13.21
CA THR A 34 -1.93 -8.30 12.54
C THR A 34 -0.47 -8.59 12.89
N PRO A 35 -0.06 -9.86 13.04
CA PRO A 35 1.35 -10.20 13.27
C PRO A 35 2.23 -9.70 12.12
N LEU A 36 3.26 -8.91 12.44
CA LEU A 36 4.08 -8.23 11.42
C LEU A 36 4.86 -9.19 10.51
N LEU A 37 5.16 -10.40 11.00
CA LEU A 37 5.76 -11.48 10.19
C LEU A 37 4.87 -11.83 8.98
N LEU A 38 3.58 -12.09 9.26
CA LEU A 38 2.60 -12.49 8.25
C LEU A 38 2.20 -11.30 7.36
N GLU A 39 2.10 -10.10 7.95
CA GLU A 39 1.83 -8.88 7.20
C GLU A 39 2.98 -8.55 6.23
N SER A 40 4.23 -8.76 6.64
CA SER A 40 5.40 -8.60 5.76
C SER A 40 5.37 -9.63 4.63
N LEU A 41 5.09 -10.90 4.93
CA LEU A 41 4.97 -11.97 3.92
C LEU A 41 3.90 -11.64 2.87
N GLU A 42 2.71 -11.22 3.31
CA GLU A 42 1.63 -10.82 2.40
C GLU A 42 1.99 -9.54 1.62
N SER A 43 2.72 -8.60 2.21
CA SER A 43 3.15 -7.38 1.52
C SER A 43 4.15 -7.66 0.40
N VAL A 44 5.06 -8.62 0.60
CA VAL A 44 5.94 -9.12 -0.47
C VAL A 44 5.12 -9.83 -1.56
N ALA A 45 4.12 -10.61 -1.18
CA ALA A 45 3.24 -11.29 -2.13
C ALA A 45 2.29 -10.34 -2.88
N ILE A 46 2.00 -9.15 -2.37
CA ILE A 46 1.32 -8.11 -3.14
C ILE A 46 2.19 -7.74 -4.33
N GLU A 47 3.48 -7.46 -4.13
CA GLU A 47 4.41 -7.08 -5.22
C GLU A 47 4.70 -8.24 -6.18
N GLU A 48 5.05 -9.41 -5.64
CA GLU A 48 5.40 -10.61 -6.40
C GLU A 48 4.54 -11.82 -5.93
N PRO A 49 3.34 -12.02 -6.51
CA PRO A 49 2.41 -13.07 -6.05
C PRO A 49 2.97 -14.48 -6.09
N SER A 50 3.91 -14.74 -7.01
CA SER A 50 4.53 -16.05 -7.18
C SER A 50 5.45 -16.44 -6.01
N SER A 51 5.91 -15.47 -5.22
CA SER A 51 6.89 -15.67 -4.14
C SER A 51 6.29 -16.28 -2.87
N PHE A 52 4.98 -16.17 -2.65
CA PHE A 52 4.34 -16.43 -1.35
C PHE A 52 4.69 -17.79 -0.75
N PHE A 53 4.47 -18.89 -1.47
CA PHE A 53 4.73 -20.24 -0.94
C PHE A 53 6.22 -20.57 -0.84
N HIS A 54 7.05 -19.99 -1.70
CA HIS A 54 8.51 -20.15 -1.63
C HIS A 54 9.07 -19.48 -0.36
N LEU A 55 8.60 -18.27 -0.08
CA LEU A 55 8.95 -17.54 1.13
C LEU A 55 8.38 -18.20 2.38
N LEU A 56 7.13 -18.66 2.34
CA LEU A 56 6.50 -19.38 3.44
C LEU A 56 7.29 -20.63 3.83
N ASP A 57 7.74 -21.41 2.84
CA ASP A 57 8.57 -22.60 3.09
C ASP A 57 9.92 -22.21 3.70
N ALA A 58 10.59 -21.18 3.16
CA ALA A 58 11.90 -20.75 3.63
C ALA A 58 11.89 -20.16 5.05
N ILE A 59 10.92 -19.30 5.36
CA ILE A 59 10.80 -18.62 6.67
C ILE A 59 10.41 -19.61 7.78
N THR A 60 9.68 -20.67 7.43
CA THR A 60 9.24 -21.67 8.41
C THR A 60 10.21 -22.82 8.57
N ASP A 61 11.28 -22.87 7.76
CA ASP A 61 12.33 -23.88 7.89
C ASP A 61 13.42 -23.43 8.87
N PRO A 62 13.49 -24.03 10.09
CA PRO A 62 14.48 -23.66 11.09
C PRO A 62 15.92 -23.99 10.66
N SER A 63 16.11 -24.84 9.64
CA SER A 63 17.42 -25.22 9.12
C SER A 63 17.96 -24.23 8.08
N VAL A 64 17.07 -23.51 7.39
CA VAL A 64 17.45 -22.55 6.35
C VAL A 64 17.54 -21.15 6.95
N PHE A 65 16.55 -20.76 7.76
CA PHE A 65 16.45 -19.43 8.35
C PHE A 65 15.88 -19.52 9.77
N PRO A 66 16.74 -19.63 10.81
CA PRO A 66 16.25 -19.78 12.18
C PRO A 66 15.62 -18.47 12.68
N LEU A 67 14.30 -18.46 12.88
CA LEU A 67 13.67 -17.46 13.74
C LEU A 67 14.09 -17.71 15.18
N SER A 68 14.83 -16.78 15.78
CA SER A 68 15.20 -16.85 17.20
C SER A 68 13.93 -16.94 18.07
N LYS A 69 13.89 -17.92 18.97
CA LYS A 69 12.81 -18.09 19.97
C LYS A 69 12.77 -16.96 21.01
N ASP A 70 13.86 -16.21 21.16
CA ASP A 70 13.88 -14.99 21.96
C ASP A 70 13.26 -13.86 21.16
N LYS A 71 11.93 -13.82 21.15
CA LYS A 71 11.05 -12.72 20.73
C LYS A 71 11.72 -11.74 19.76
N SER A 72 11.90 -12.19 18.53
CA SER A 72 12.13 -11.34 17.37
C SER A 72 11.21 -10.13 17.49
N THR A 73 11.75 -8.95 17.79
CA THR A 73 10.93 -7.73 17.82
C THR A 73 10.20 -7.61 16.48
N PRO A 74 9.06 -6.91 16.41
CA PRO A 74 8.36 -6.72 15.13
C PRO A 74 9.34 -6.27 14.02
N GLU A 75 10.29 -5.41 14.34
CA GLU A 75 11.38 -5.00 13.46
C GLU A 75 12.23 -6.17 12.93
N HIS A 76 12.68 -7.09 13.79
CA HIS A 76 13.45 -8.25 13.36
C HIS A 76 12.60 -9.18 12.49
N ALA A 77 11.32 -9.36 12.79
CA ALA A 77 10.43 -10.22 12.00
C ALA A 77 10.24 -9.65 10.58
N HIS A 78 10.06 -8.33 10.49
CA HIS A 78 10.00 -7.62 9.22
C HIS A 78 11.30 -7.76 8.43
N LYS A 79 12.45 -7.40 9.03
CA LYS A 79 13.77 -7.50 8.38
C LYS A 79 14.05 -8.92 7.89
N HIS A 80 13.75 -9.92 8.71
CA HIS A 80 13.95 -11.32 8.37
C HIS A 80 13.22 -11.72 7.09
N VAL A 81 11.95 -11.36 6.94
CA VAL A 81 11.16 -11.68 5.74
C VAL A 81 11.78 -11.05 4.49
N PHE A 82 12.22 -9.79 4.59
CA PHE A 82 12.79 -9.05 3.47
C PHE A 82 14.19 -9.57 3.10
N ASP A 83 15.03 -9.90 4.09
CA ASP A 83 16.35 -10.50 3.87
C ASP A 83 16.23 -11.86 3.18
N VAL A 84 15.28 -12.71 3.61
CA VAL A 84 14.99 -14.00 2.98
C VAL A 84 14.45 -13.81 1.57
N ALA A 85 13.55 -12.84 1.35
CA ALA A 85 13.05 -12.52 0.03
C ALA A 85 14.18 -12.15 -0.94
N LEU A 86 15.09 -11.27 -0.52
CA LEU A 86 16.26 -10.88 -1.32
C LEU A 86 17.21 -12.05 -1.56
N ALA A 87 17.47 -12.89 -0.56
CA ALA A 87 18.33 -14.07 -0.69
C ALA A 87 17.78 -15.11 -1.68
N MET A 88 16.47 -15.14 -1.89
CA MET A 88 15.78 -16.00 -2.86
C MET A 88 15.56 -15.33 -4.23
N ASP A 89 16.24 -14.21 -4.50
CA ASP A 89 16.08 -13.38 -5.71
C ASP A 89 14.64 -12.85 -5.93
N HIS A 90 13.82 -12.81 -4.87
CA HIS A 90 12.56 -12.08 -4.88
C HIS A 90 12.82 -10.59 -4.60
N LEU A 91 11.95 -9.71 -5.13
CA LEU A 91 12.09 -8.24 -5.02
C LEU A 91 13.36 -7.64 -5.65
N ALA A 92 14.12 -8.40 -6.43
CA ALA A 92 15.31 -7.92 -7.12
C ALA A 92 15.02 -6.87 -8.22
N ALA A 93 13.76 -6.76 -8.65
CA ALA A 93 13.36 -5.77 -9.64
C ALA A 93 13.52 -4.33 -9.07
N PRO A 94 13.97 -3.35 -9.88
CA PRO A 94 14.12 -1.98 -9.43
C PRO A 94 12.85 -1.41 -8.76
N GLY A 95 13.01 -0.93 -7.54
CA GLY A 95 11.93 -0.36 -6.72
C GLY A 95 10.93 -1.37 -6.16
N ALA A 96 11.09 -2.68 -6.36
CA ALA A 96 10.15 -3.67 -5.81
C ALA A 96 10.28 -3.79 -4.29
N TYR A 97 11.53 -3.78 -3.80
CA TYR A 97 11.82 -3.73 -2.37
C TYR A 97 11.15 -2.52 -1.68
N VAL A 98 11.35 -1.31 -2.22
CA VAL A 98 10.80 -0.07 -1.65
C VAL A 98 9.26 -0.05 -1.72
N ALA A 99 8.67 -0.57 -2.79
CA ALA A 99 7.22 -0.69 -2.91
C ALA A 99 6.65 -1.68 -1.85
N ALA A 100 7.33 -2.81 -1.63
CA ALA A 100 6.96 -3.77 -0.60
C ALA A 100 7.08 -3.17 0.82
N GLU A 101 8.14 -2.40 1.11
CA GLU A 101 8.26 -1.67 2.39
C GLU A 101 7.13 -0.66 2.56
N MET A 102 6.77 0.08 1.50
CA MET A 102 5.64 1.01 1.54
C MET A 102 4.32 0.29 1.80
N HIS A 103 4.12 -0.93 1.29
CA HIS A 103 2.94 -1.73 1.60
C HIS A 103 2.84 -2.09 3.08
N VAL A 104 3.96 -2.40 3.72
CA VAL A 104 4.03 -2.63 5.18
C VAL A 104 3.73 -1.33 5.94
N ALA A 105 4.35 -0.21 5.55
CA ALA A 105 4.12 1.10 6.19
C ALA A 105 2.65 1.57 6.08
N LEU A 106 1.98 1.23 4.98
CA LEU A 106 0.56 1.51 4.73
C LEU A 106 -0.39 0.46 5.32
N HIS A 107 0.12 -0.60 5.93
CA HIS A 107 -0.67 -1.74 6.40
C HIS A 107 -1.60 -2.33 5.32
N SER A 108 -1.11 -2.36 4.07
CA SER A 108 -1.91 -2.74 2.89
C SER A 108 -2.42 -4.18 2.95
N ALA A 109 -1.67 -5.08 3.60
CA ALA A 109 -2.03 -6.48 3.76
C ALA A 109 -2.96 -6.75 4.96
N SER A 110 -3.04 -5.83 5.94
CA SER A 110 -3.84 -6.04 7.16
C SER A 110 -5.32 -6.33 6.89
N PRO A 111 -6.03 -5.61 5.97
CA PRO A 111 -7.42 -5.93 5.65
C PRO A 111 -7.61 -7.33 5.04
N LYS A 112 -6.63 -7.82 4.26
CA LYS A 112 -6.67 -9.17 3.67
C LYS A 112 -6.55 -10.24 4.76
N LEU A 113 -5.67 -10.02 5.72
CA LEU A 113 -5.51 -10.91 6.88
C LEU A 113 -6.76 -10.94 7.75
N GLU A 114 -7.34 -9.78 8.02
CA GLU A 114 -8.60 -9.69 8.76
C GLU A 114 -9.74 -10.41 8.02
N ALA A 115 -9.79 -10.34 6.69
CA ALA A 115 -10.77 -11.08 5.90
C ALA A 115 -10.64 -12.61 6.08
N PHE A 116 -9.41 -13.14 6.18
CA PHE A 116 -9.19 -14.55 6.52
C PHE A 116 -9.68 -14.88 7.92
N TYR A 117 -9.42 -14.00 8.90
CA TYR A 117 -9.82 -14.21 10.29
C TYR A 117 -11.35 -14.22 10.45
N GLN A 118 -12.04 -13.25 9.86
CA GLN A 118 -13.50 -13.19 9.86
C GLN A 118 -14.10 -14.44 9.19
N TYR A 119 -13.59 -14.81 8.02
CA TYR A 119 -14.05 -16.01 7.32
C TYR A 119 -13.88 -17.29 8.17
N TYR A 120 -12.73 -17.43 8.84
CA TYR A 120 -12.44 -18.54 9.73
C TYR A 120 -13.40 -18.60 10.93
N ASN A 121 -13.64 -17.45 11.57
CA ASN A 121 -14.52 -17.36 12.73
C ASN A 121 -15.96 -17.76 12.39
N ASP A 122 -16.46 -17.31 11.23
CA ASP A 122 -17.82 -17.58 10.80
C ASP A 122 -18.05 -19.04 10.39
N HIS A 123 -17.07 -19.68 9.72
CA HIS A 123 -17.29 -20.98 9.05
C HIS A 123 -16.58 -22.16 9.73
N HIS A 124 -15.44 -21.93 10.38
CA HIS A 124 -14.53 -23.01 10.77
C HIS A 124 -14.24 -23.07 12.28
N ALA A 125 -14.37 -21.96 13.02
CA ALA A 125 -14.11 -21.94 14.47
C ALA A 125 -15.01 -22.93 15.24
N ALA A 126 -16.30 -23.03 14.90
CA ALA A 126 -17.21 -24.00 15.52
C ALA A 126 -16.80 -25.46 15.25
N ARG A 127 -16.27 -25.75 14.06
CA ARG A 127 -15.78 -27.08 13.69
C ARG A 127 -14.52 -27.44 14.48
N LYS A 128 -13.56 -26.51 14.56
CA LYS A 128 -12.32 -26.69 15.32
C LYS A 128 -12.60 -26.92 16.81
N THR A 129 -13.54 -26.17 17.39
CA THR A 129 -13.92 -26.34 18.81
C THR A 129 -14.65 -27.67 19.06
N ALA A 130 -15.47 -28.16 18.13
CA ALA A 130 -16.10 -29.48 18.24
C ALA A 130 -15.07 -30.63 18.17
N PHE A 131 -14.06 -30.49 17.31
CA PHE A 131 -12.94 -31.43 17.23
C PHE A 131 -12.12 -31.45 18.52
N GLY A 132 -11.79 -30.28 19.09
CA GLY A 132 -11.11 -30.15 20.37
C GLY A 132 -11.83 -30.87 21.52
N LYS A 133 -13.16 -30.76 21.58
CA LYS A 133 -13.99 -31.50 22.57
C LYS A 133 -13.93 -33.02 22.40
N SER A 134 -13.56 -33.51 21.22
CA SER A 134 -13.44 -34.94 20.91
C SER A 134 -12.05 -35.49 21.25
N GLY A 135 -11.17 -34.70 21.86
CA GLY A 135 -9.86 -35.12 22.36
C GLY A 135 -8.68 -34.87 21.41
N GLY A 136 -8.91 -34.24 20.25
CA GLY A 136 -7.85 -33.79 19.35
C GLY A 136 -7.57 -32.31 19.51
N GLU A 137 -6.48 -31.94 20.18
CA GLU A 137 -6.03 -30.55 20.27
C GLU A 137 -4.87 -30.30 19.29
N CYS A 138 -5.09 -29.42 18.33
CA CYS A 138 -4.04 -28.89 17.47
C CYS A 138 -4.31 -27.41 17.15
N GLU A 139 -3.24 -26.63 17.01
CA GLU A 139 -3.32 -25.21 16.68
C GLU A 139 -3.57 -25.01 15.19
N SER A 140 -2.67 -25.56 14.36
CA SER A 140 -2.82 -25.61 12.90
C SER A 140 -3.46 -26.94 12.48
N TRP A 141 -4.24 -26.93 11.40
CA TRP A 141 -4.94 -28.10 10.91
C TRP A 141 -5.30 -27.96 9.43
N VAL A 142 -5.56 -29.08 8.76
CA VAL A 142 -5.96 -29.11 7.34
C VAL A 142 -7.44 -29.46 7.21
N ASP A 143 -8.19 -28.67 6.44
CA ASP A 143 -9.54 -29.04 6.01
C ASP A 143 -9.44 -29.99 4.81
N TRP A 144 -9.70 -31.26 5.06
CA TRP A 144 -9.79 -32.30 4.06
C TRP A 144 -11.26 -32.69 3.89
N TYR A 145 -11.96 -31.98 2.99
CA TYR A 145 -13.35 -32.30 2.63
C TYR A 145 -14.30 -32.38 3.85
N GLY A 146 -14.14 -31.47 4.81
CA GLY A 146 -14.95 -31.42 6.04
C GLY A 146 -14.34 -32.17 7.23
N THR A 147 -13.27 -32.94 7.02
CA THR A 147 -12.51 -33.59 8.10
C THR A 147 -11.33 -32.72 8.54
N VAL A 148 -11.10 -32.64 9.85
CA VAL A 148 -9.97 -31.91 10.46
C VAL A 148 -8.80 -32.88 10.58
N VAL A 149 -7.67 -32.54 9.96
CA VAL A 149 -6.44 -33.34 10.02
C VAL A 149 -5.34 -32.53 10.69
N CYS A 150 -4.81 -33.03 11.81
CA CYS A 150 -3.77 -32.36 12.60
C CYS A 150 -2.36 -32.95 12.39
N ASP A 151 -2.26 -34.20 11.93
CA ASP A 151 -1.01 -34.96 11.86
C ASP A 151 -0.53 -35.14 10.42
N ALA A 152 0.76 -34.88 10.18
CA ALA A 152 1.37 -35.04 8.86
C ALA A 152 1.32 -36.50 8.35
N GLN A 153 1.42 -37.49 9.24
CA GLN A 153 1.35 -38.91 8.85
C GLN A 153 -0.04 -39.30 8.34
N THR A 154 -1.09 -38.83 9.01
CA THR A 154 -2.47 -39.05 8.59
C THR A 154 -2.75 -38.32 7.28
N LEU A 155 -2.25 -37.08 7.16
CA LEU A 155 -2.35 -36.30 5.94
C LEU A 155 -1.67 -36.96 4.75
N ALA A 156 -0.43 -37.44 4.91
CA ALA A 156 0.32 -38.13 3.87
C ALA A 156 -0.44 -39.36 3.36
N ARG A 157 -1.01 -40.16 4.26
CA ARG A 157 -1.85 -41.31 3.89
C ARG A 157 -3.09 -40.91 3.10
N LEU A 158 -3.77 -39.83 3.49
CA LEU A 158 -4.94 -39.34 2.76
C LEU A 158 -4.58 -38.86 1.36
N VAL A 159 -3.46 -38.15 1.23
CA VAL A 159 -2.93 -37.70 -0.07
C VAL A 159 -2.53 -38.90 -0.94
N GLU A 160 -1.84 -39.90 -0.38
CA GLU A 160 -1.40 -41.11 -1.10
C GLU A 160 -2.58 -42.00 -1.52
N MET A 161 -3.55 -42.25 -0.64
CA MET A 161 -4.70 -43.12 -0.95
C MET A 161 -5.53 -42.60 -2.13
N GLU A 162 -5.62 -41.29 -2.29
CA GLU A 162 -6.34 -40.66 -3.41
C GLU A 162 -5.47 -40.46 -4.67
N THR A 163 -4.15 -40.66 -4.57
CA THR A 163 -3.26 -40.69 -5.75
C THR A 163 -3.40 -41.99 -6.55
N LEU A 164 -3.97 -43.04 -5.94
CA LEU A 164 -4.38 -44.24 -6.64
C LEU A 164 -5.66 -43.93 -7.41
N ASP A 165 -5.62 -44.03 -8.74
CA ASP A 165 -6.80 -43.85 -9.59
C ASP A 165 -7.95 -44.71 -9.01
N PRO A 166 -9.19 -44.19 -8.91
CA PRO A 166 -10.29 -44.98 -8.42
C PRO A 166 -10.42 -46.20 -9.32
N ALA A 167 -10.17 -47.39 -8.76
CA ALA A 167 -10.35 -48.64 -9.46
C ALA A 167 -11.75 -48.63 -10.06
N GLU A 168 -11.83 -48.70 -11.39
CA GLU A 168 -13.09 -48.77 -12.12
C GLU A 168 -13.95 -49.90 -11.51
N GLY A 169 -14.99 -49.55 -10.76
CA GLY A 169 -16.04 -50.52 -10.41
C GLY A 169 -16.51 -50.65 -8.96
N TYR A 170 -16.07 -49.85 -7.98
CA TYR A 170 -16.67 -49.89 -6.62
C TYR A 170 -17.26 -48.54 -6.18
N SER A 171 -18.44 -48.23 -6.71
CA SER A 171 -19.37 -47.30 -6.07
C SER A 171 -19.98 -47.97 -4.84
N THR A 172 -19.31 -47.93 -3.69
CA THR A 172 -20.01 -48.04 -2.41
C THR A 172 -20.74 -46.73 -2.14
N ALA A 173 -21.90 -46.60 -2.79
CA ALA A 173 -22.92 -45.64 -2.43
C ALA A 173 -23.42 -45.97 -1.02
N THR A 174 -22.77 -45.37 -0.03
CA THR A 174 -23.32 -45.25 1.32
C THR A 174 -23.82 -43.83 1.46
N SER A 175 -25.13 -43.69 1.59
CA SER A 175 -25.89 -42.46 1.73
C SER A 175 -25.32 -41.53 2.80
N SER A 176 -24.56 -40.54 2.38
CA SER A 176 -24.35 -39.25 3.02
C SER A 176 -23.89 -38.28 1.93
N SER A 177 -24.37 -37.04 1.92
CA SER A 177 -24.01 -36.03 0.93
C SER A 177 -22.50 -36.06 0.64
N ALA A 178 -22.11 -36.18 -0.63
CA ALA A 178 -20.70 -36.12 -1.02
C ALA A 178 -20.06 -34.90 -0.33
N PRO A 179 -18.92 -35.07 0.36
CA PRO A 179 -18.37 -33.98 1.13
C PRO A 179 -18.05 -32.81 0.20
N SER A 180 -18.56 -31.63 0.56
CA SER A 180 -18.37 -30.42 -0.25
C SER A 180 -16.88 -30.11 -0.34
N SER A 181 -16.38 -29.92 -1.55
CA SER A 181 -15.00 -29.48 -1.75
C SER A 181 -14.75 -28.15 -1.03
N PRO A 182 -13.55 -27.95 -0.46
CA PRO A 182 -13.19 -26.66 0.12
C PRO A 182 -13.34 -25.55 -0.93
N LYS A 183 -14.11 -24.52 -0.59
CA LYS A 183 -14.36 -23.39 -1.49
C LYS A 183 -13.11 -22.50 -1.55
N LEU A 184 -12.61 -22.20 -2.75
CA LEU A 184 -11.55 -21.22 -2.97
C LEU A 184 -12.11 -19.78 -2.88
N LEU A 185 -11.36 -18.90 -2.25
CA LEU A 185 -11.65 -17.47 -2.12
C LEU A 185 -10.86 -16.68 -3.16
N PRO A 186 -11.35 -15.50 -3.61
CA PRO A 186 -10.68 -14.72 -4.64
C PRO A 186 -9.27 -14.23 -4.29
N PHE A 187 -8.97 -14.13 -2.99
CA PHE A 187 -7.71 -13.62 -2.44
C PHE A 187 -6.85 -14.73 -1.81
N ASP A 188 -7.20 -16.00 -2.04
CA ASP A 188 -6.36 -17.14 -1.64
C ASP A 188 -5.07 -17.20 -2.45
N HIS A 189 -3.98 -17.60 -1.79
CA HIS A 189 -2.80 -18.08 -2.48
C HIS A 189 -3.00 -19.56 -2.82
N VAL A 190 -2.83 -19.91 -4.09
CA VAL A 190 -3.08 -21.27 -4.61
C VAL A 190 -1.80 -21.85 -5.21
N LEU A 191 -1.43 -23.06 -4.79
CA LEU A 191 -0.31 -23.82 -5.34
C LEU A 191 -0.79 -25.21 -5.77
N PRO A 192 -0.48 -25.69 -6.99
CA PRO A 192 0.12 -24.98 -8.12
C PRO A 192 -0.72 -23.81 -8.65
N ASP A 193 -0.07 -22.85 -9.30
CA ASP A 193 -0.72 -21.67 -9.91
C ASP A 193 -1.74 -22.13 -10.97
N PRO A 194 -3.05 -21.85 -10.80
CA PRO A 194 -4.09 -22.29 -11.71
C PRO A 194 -3.92 -21.73 -13.13
N ALA A 195 -3.24 -20.58 -13.29
CA ALA A 195 -2.99 -19.99 -14.60
C ALA A 195 -1.94 -20.77 -15.42
N ARG A 196 -1.16 -21.64 -14.78
CA ARG A 196 -0.09 -22.44 -15.43
C ARG A 196 -0.54 -23.87 -15.75
N LEU A 197 -1.74 -24.26 -15.33
CA LEU A 197 -2.23 -25.62 -15.46
C LEU A 197 -3.28 -25.70 -16.57
N LEU A 198 -3.21 -26.77 -17.37
CA LEU A 198 -4.25 -27.10 -18.34
C LEU A 198 -5.48 -27.69 -17.65
N ASP A 199 -5.24 -28.60 -16.69
CA ASP A 199 -6.28 -29.24 -15.88
C ASP A 199 -5.98 -29.00 -14.38
N PRO A 200 -6.97 -28.53 -13.59
CA PRO A 200 -6.77 -28.32 -12.16
C PRO A 200 -6.66 -29.67 -11.42
N PRO A 201 -5.86 -29.74 -10.34
CA PRO A 201 -5.78 -30.96 -9.53
C PRO A 201 -7.14 -31.37 -8.98
N PRO A 202 -7.44 -32.68 -8.88
CA PRO A 202 -8.77 -33.16 -8.48
C PRO A 202 -9.11 -32.85 -7.02
N LYS A 203 -8.10 -32.57 -6.19
CA LYS A 203 -8.24 -32.40 -4.75
C LYS A 203 -7.73 -31.06 -4.28
N THR A 204 -8.35 -30.52 -3.23
CA THR A 204 -7.93 -29.28 -2.58
C THR A 204 -7.75 -29.50 -1.09
N ALA A 205 -6.59 -29.14 -0.56
CA ALA A 205 -6.30 -29.10 0.86
C ALA A 205 -6.08 -27.65 1.30
N VAL A 206 -6.82 -27.24 2.33
CA VAL A 206 -6.69 -25.91 2.93
C VAL A 206 -6.04 -26.05 4.30
N LEU A 207 -4.82 -25.53 4.46
CA LEU A 207 -4.14 -25.44 5.74
C LEU A 207 -4.60 -24.19 6.47
N TYR A 208 -5.27 -24.37 7.59
CA TYR A 208 -5.60 -23.32 8.55
C TYR A 208 -4.56 -23.34 9.66
N GLY A 209 -3.81 -22.24 9.85
CA GLY A 209 -2.80 -22.24 10.89
C GLY A 209 -2.15 -20.90 11.19
N THR A 210 -1.39 -20.88 12.27
CA THR A 210 -0.44 -19.81 12.62
C THR A 210 0.98 -20.30 12.36
N LEU A 211 1.87 -19.39 11.95
CA LEU A 211 3.26 -19.76 11.60
C LEU A 211 4.07 -20.21 12.82
N ASP A 212 3.68 -19.75 14.02
CA ASP A 212 4.33 -20.09 15.28
C ASP A 212 3.94 -21.48 15.81
N SER A 213 2.96 -22.14 15.19
CA SER A 213 2.44 -23.40 15.70
C SER A 213 3.43 -24.54 15.51
N PRO A 214 3.61 -25.44 16.51
CA PRO A 214 4.63 -26.49 16.44
C PRO A 214 4.35 -27.52 15.34
N ASN A 215 3.08 -27.74 15.00
CA ASN A 215 2.66 -28.68 13.97
C ASN A 215 2.52 -28.04 12.57
N PHE A 216 2.71 -26.72 12.45
CA PHE A 216 2.56 -26.02 11.17
C PHE A 216 3.55 -26.56 10.14
N ARG A 217 4.83 -26.67 10.50
CA ARG A 217 5.91 -27.04 9.58
C ARG A 217 5.69 -28.42 8.97
N GLU A 218 5.37 -29.42 9.78
CA GLU A 218 5.18 -30.79 9.28
C GLU A 218 4.01 -30.88 8.28
N LEU A 219 2.90 -30.20 8.57
CA LEU A 219 1.74 -30.13 7.68
C LEU A 219 2.06 -29.35 6.40
N HIS A 220 2.71 -28.19 6.53
CA HIS A 220 3.12 -27.35 5.41
C HIS A 220 4.07 -28.11 4.47
N SER A 221 5.14 -28.73 4.98
CA SER A 221 6.11 -29.47 4.18
C SER A 221 5.47 -30.64 3.44
N CYS A 222 4.54 -31.37 4.07
CA CYS A 222 3.79 -32.45 3.42
C CYS A 222 2.95 -31.94 2.24
N LEU A 223 2.18 -30.87 2.44
CA LEU A 223 1.32 -30.28 1.39
C LEU A 223 2.14 -29.63 0.28
N TYR A 224 3.20 -28.91 0.65
CA TYR A 224 4.08 -28.21 -0.27
C TYR A 224 4.80 -29.19 -1.20
N ALA A 225 5.31 -30.31 -0.67
CA ALA A 225 5.92 -31.36 -1.47
C ALA A 225 4.91 -32.02 -2.44
N ALA A 226 3.69 -32.30 -1.96
CA ALA A 226 2.64 -32.91 -2.79
C ALA A 226 2.16 -31.98 -3.91
N ALA A 227 2.04 -30.68 -3.64
CA ALA A 227 1.59 -29.69 -4.62
C ALA A 227 2.67 -29.32 -5.65
N ARG A 228 3.96 -29.47 -5.31
CA ARG A 228 5.09 -29.22 -6.22
C ARG A 228 5.56 -30.44 -7.01
N ALA A 229 4.93 -31.59 -6.82
CA ALA A 229 5.24 -32.78 -7.59
C ALA A 229 5.08 -32.51 -9.11
N PRO A 230 5.87 -33.18 -9.98
CA PRO A 230 5.79 -32.97 -11.45
C PRO A 230 4.38 -33.16 -12.02
N THR A 231 3.59 -34.03 -11.41
CA THR A 231 2.16 -34.22 -11.69
C THR A 231 1.37 -33.88 -10.42
N PRO A 232 0.94 -32.62 -10.24
CA PRO A 232 0.27 -32.20 -9.02
C PRO A 232 -1.13 -32.82 -8.97
N ARG A 233 -1.36 -33.65 -7.95
CA ARG A 233 -2.67 -34.28 -7.66
C ARG A 233 -3.46 -33.50 -6.61
N LEU A 234 -2.83 -32.50 -5.99
CA LEU A 234 -3.38 -31.70 -4.90
C LEU A 234 -3.18 -30.21 -5.14
N THR A 235 -4.23 -29.45 -4.91
CA THR A 235 -4.22 -27.99 -4.78
C THR A 235 -4.02 -27.65 -3.30
N TYR A 236 -2.91 -26.99 -2.99
CA TYR A 236 -2.58 -26.49 -1.67
C TYR A 236 -2.97 -25.01 -1.54
N VAL A 237 -3.72 -24.71 -0.49
CA VAL A 237 -4.08 -23.35 -0.08
C VAL A 237 -3.71 -23.16 1.38
N PHE A 238 -3.12 -22.02 1.71
CA PHE A 238 -2.87 -21.62 3.09
C PHE A 238 -3.78 -20.47 3.50
N ARG A 239 -4.40 -20.58 4.67
CA ARG A 239 -5.22 -19.53 5.29
C ARG A 239 -4.78 -19.30 6.74
N PRO A 240 -4.40 -18.08 7.11
CA PRO A 240 -4.01 -17.80 8.47
C PRO A 240 -5.22 -17.81 9.41
N VAL A 241 -5.00 -18.27 10.63
CA VAL A 241 -6.00 -18.31 11.71
C VAL A 241 -5.74 -17.14 12.68
N PRO A 242 -6.79 -16.51 13.24
CA PRO A 242 -6.60 -15.45 14.22
C PRO A 242 -5.74 -15.93 15.40
N PRO A 243 -4.83 -15.09 15.91
CA PRO A 243 -4.05 -15.43 17.09
C PRO A 243 -4.98 -15.72 18.28
N PRO A 244 -4.57 -16.58 19.23
CA PRO A 244 -5.36 -16.81 20.43
C PRO A 244 -5.58 -15.48 21.17
N PRO A 245 -6.76 -15.26 21.77
CA PRO A 245 -7.04 -14.02 22.49
C PRO A 245 -6.00 -13.83 23.60
N SER A 246 -5.44 -12.62 23.69
CA SER A 246 -4.59 -12.23 24.81
C SER A 246 -5.35 -12.40 26.13
N PRO A 247 -4.67 -12.68 27.25
CA PRO A 247 -5.31 -12.70 28.56
C PRO A 247 -6.06 -11.38 28.79
N ALA A 248 -7.26 -11.46 29.40
CA ALA A 248 -8.24 -10.37 29.52
C ALA A 248 -7.75 -9.05 30.17
N SER A 249 -6.50 -9.02 30.62
CA SER A 249 -5.79 -7.89 31.22
C SER A 249 -5.08 -6.96 30.22
N GLU A 250 -4.91 -7.36 28.95
CA GLU A 250 -4.31 -6.49 27.93
C GLU A 250 -5.33 -6.13 26.84
N PRO A 251 -5.59 -4.83 26.60
CA PRO A 251 -6.44 -4.42 25.49
C PRO A 251 -5.80 -4.87 24.19
N ALA A 252 -6.61 -5.48 23.31
CA ALA A 252 -6.13 -5.87 21.99
C ALA A 252 -5.61 -4.62 21.25
N GLU A 253 -4.31 -4.61 20.98
CA GLU A 253 -3.65 -3.50 20.28
C GLU A 253 -4.24 -3.38 18.87
N ARG A 254 -4.47 -2.14 18.44
CA ARG A 254 -5.02 -1.83 17.12
C ARG A 254 -3.94 -1.16 16.31
N THR A 255 -3.84 -1.53 15.04
CA THR A 255 -2.86 -0.98 14.13
C THR A 255 -3.14 0.49 13.84
N TYR A 256 -2.08 1.30 13.87
CA TYR A 256 -2.12 2.68 13.41
C TYR A 256 -2.23 2.71 11.89
N LEU A 257 -3.19 3.44 11.36
CA LEU A 257 -3.35 3.58 9.92
C LEU A 257 -2.51 4.74 9.41
N SER A 258 -2.08 4.65 8.16
CA SER A 258 -1.37 5.71 7.46
C SER A 258 -1.98 5.88 6.06
N GLY A 259 -1.59 6.95 5.36
CA GLY A 259 -2.15 7.28 4.04
C GLY A 259 -3.43 8.11 4.06
N TYR A 260 -3.74 8.77 5.19
CA TYR A 260 -4.77 9.80 5.28
C TYR A 260 -4.14 11.19 5.42
N GLY A 261 -4.88 12.23 5.00
CA GLY A 261 -4.54 13.62 5.24
C GLY A 261 -5.35 14.18 6.41
N VAL A 262 -4.74 15.06 7.20
CA VAL A 262 -5.43 15.84 8.24
C VAL A 262 -5.45 17.29 7.80
N ALA A 263 -6.62 17.90 7.80
CA ALA A 263 -6.80 19.32 7.54
C ALA A 263 -7.26 20.02 8.83
N LEU A 264 -6.70 21.19 9.09
CA LEU A 264 -7.13 22.09 10.16
C LEU A 264 -7.76 23.33 9.53
N ASP A 265 -9.07 23.26 9.32
CA ASP A 265 -9.81 24.35 8.71
C ASP A 265 -10.01 25.48 9.71
N LEU A 266 -9.53 26.67 9.34
CA LEU A 266 -9.72 27.88 10.13
C LEU A 266 -11.17 28.34 9.99
N LYS A 267 -11.94 28.28 11.08
CA LYS A 267 -13.35 28.73 11.08
C LYS A 267 -13.51 30.25 11.06
N LYS A 268 -12.54 30.99 11.59
CA LYS A 268 -12.48 32.46 11.57
C LYS A 268 -11.06 32.88 11.21
N MET A 269 -10.93 33.69 10.17
CA MET A 269 -9.63 34.17 9.69
C MET A 269 -9.01 35.24 10.60
N ASP A 270 -9.81 35.87 11.46
CA ASP A 270 -9.38 36.96 12.35
C ASP A 270 -8.23 36.57 13.31
N TYR A 271 -7.98 35.27 13.50
CA TYR A 271 -6.93 34.76 14.41
C TYR A 271 -5.56 34.55 13.76
N LEU A 272 -5.43 34.78 12.45
CA LEU A 272 -4.12 34.75 11.75
C LEU A 272 -3.23 35.94 12.13
N ALA A 273 -3.83 37.01 12.67
CA ALA A 273 -3.21 38.30 12.95
C ALA A 273 -2.26 38.35 14.18
N VAL A 274 -1.75 37.21 14.67
CA VAL A 274 -1.02 37.17 15.97
C VAL A 274 0.36 36.49 15.88
N ASP A 275 0.90 36.19 14.70
CA ASP A 275 2.29 35.71 14.58
C ASP A 275 3.26 36.88 14.30
N ASP A 276 3.54 37.67 15.34
CA ASP A 276 4.40 38.87 15.31
C ASP A 276 5.86 38.58 14.86
N ARG A 277 6.28 37.32 14.84
CA ARG A 277 7.60 36.89 14.33
C ARG A 277 7.79 37.21 12.85
N LEU A 278 6.69 37.30 12.09
CA LEU A 278 6.70 37.65 10.67
C LEU A 278 6.80 39.17 10.42
N GLN A 279 6.68 40.01 11.46
CA GLN A 279 6.81 41.47 11.34
C GLN A 279 8.24 41.97 11.58
N SER A 280 9.05 41.28 12.39
CA SER A 280 10.42 41.73 12.73
C SER A 280 11.35 41.66 11.52
N GLY A 281 11.47 42.78 10.82
CA GLY A 281 12.60 43.09 9.95
C GLY A 281 13.54 44.04 10.68
N GLY A 282 14.66 43.53 11.19
CA GLY A 282 15.86 44.34 11.45
C GLY A 282 15.81 45.40 12.55
N SER A 283 15.50 45.02 13.80
CA SER A 283 15.99 45.76 14.97
C SER A 283 16.22 44.82 16.16
N HIS A 284 17.34 44.11 16.13
CA HIS A 284 17.98 43.65 17.36
C HIS A 284 18.56 44.89 18.06
N GLU A 285 17.76 45.54 18.91
CA GLU A 285 18.35 46.27 20.02
C GLU A 285 18.88 45.24 21.04
N GLU A 286 20.10 45.47 21.47
CA GLU A 286 20.91 44.63 22.33
C GLU A 286 20.19 44.34 23.66
N ASP A 287 19.64 43.13 23.81
CA ASP A 287 19.52 42.50 25.12
C ASP A 287 20.17 41.12 25.04
N SER A 288 21.49 41.15 25.25
CA SER A 288 22.37 39.98 25.28
C SER A 288 22.02 39.11 26.49
N ASN A 289 21.24 38.03 26.29
CA ASN A 289 21.35 36.71 26.95
C ASN A 289 20.11 35.82 26.75
N ALA A 290 19.54 35.79 25.54
CA ALA A 290 18.73 34.66 25.12
C ALA A 290 19.60 33.78 24.24
N VAL A 291 19.97 32.60 24.76
CA VAL A 291 20.52 31.52 23.94
C VAL A 291 19.40 31.17 22.96
N VAL A 292 19.53 31.64 21.72
CA VAL A 292 18.69 31.25 20.60
C VAL A 292 19.03 29.78 20.36
N ASP A 293 18.21 28.89 20.92
CA ASP A 293 18.34 27.46 20.69
C ASP A 293 17.88 27.17 19.25
N ASP A 294 18.71 26.42 18.53
CA ASP A 294 18.56 25.97 17.13
C ASP A 294 17.33 25.05 16.93
N GLU A 295 16.12 25.53 17.23
CA GLU A 295 14.90 24.92 16.71
C GLU A 295 14.60 25.53 15.34
N ASP A 296 15.22 24.94 14.30
CA ASP A 296 14.97 25.13 12.87
C ASP A 296 14.35 26.50 12.51
N GLU A 297 15.19 27.50 12.24
CA GLU A 297 14.73 28.73 11.59
C GLU A 297 13.84 28.35 10.40
N ASP A 298 12.56 28.71 10.48
CA ASP A 298 11.59 28.37 9.46
C ASP A 298 12.11 28.89 8.11
N PRO A 299 12.50 28.00 7.17
CA PRO A 299 13.27 28.42 6.00
C PRO A 299 12.44 29.33 5.10
N ILE A 300 11.11 29.24 5.16
CA ILE A 300 10.21 30.16 4.48
C ILE A 300 10.34 31.56 5.06
N VAL A 301 10.41 31.69 6.38
CA VAL A 301 10.58 32.99 7.05
C VAL A 301 11.95 33.59 6.70
N ALA A 302 13.02 32.79 6.71
CA ALA A 302 14.34 33.23 6.29
C ALA A 302 14.37 33.69 4.82
N LEU A 303 13.67 32.99 3.91
CA LEU A 303 13.52 33.40 2.52
C LEU A 303 12.71 34.71 2.39
N LEU A 304 11.61 34.84 3.14
CA LEU A 304 10.78 36.05 3.15
C LEU A 304 11.53 37.28 3.71
N GLN A 305 12.56 37.08 4.53
CA GLN A 305 13.42 38.15 5.03
C GLN A 305 14.42 38.67 3.99
N GLN A 306 14.69 37.92 2.91
CA GLN A 306 15.59 38.35 1.84
C GLN A 306 14.95 39.41 0.92
N TYR A 307 13.61 39.51 0.93
CA TYR A 307 12.90 40.53 0.17
C TYR A 307 12.89 41.86 0.93
N PRO A 308 13.17 42.99 0.26
CA PRO A 308 13.25 44.30 0.90
C PRO A 308 11.89 44.72 1.47
N VAL A 309 11.87 45.12 2.74
CA VAL A 309 10.66 45.61 3.40
C VAL A 309 10.43 47.08 3.03
N GLY A 310 9.33 47.37 2.33
CA GLY A 310 8.79 48.72 2.34
C GLY A 310 8.34 49.05 3.76
N GLY A 311 8.91 50.07 4.39
CA GLY A 311 8.88 50.32 5.85
C GLY A 311 7.53 50.66 6.50
N ALA A 312 6.40 50.10 6.05
CA ALA A 312 5.07 50.35 6.63
C ALA A 312 4.11 49.15 6.50
N VAL A 313 4.61 47.93 6.33
CA VAL A 313 3.77 46.77 6.03
C VAL A 313 3.46 45.99 7.30
N ASP A 314 2.23 46.15 7.80
CA ASP A 314 1.70 45.30 8.86
C ASP A 314 1.24 43.96 8.27
N VAL A 315 1.99 42.90 8.56
CA VAL A 315 1.74 41.52 8.09
C VAL A 315 0.51 40.89 8.78
N THR A 316 0.03 41.47 9.89
CA THR A 316 -1.09 40.94 10.68
C THR A 316 -2.45 41.39 10.16
N LEU A 317 -2.49 42.40 9.29
CA LEU A 317 -3.74 42.85 8.68
C LEU A 317 -4.30 41.79 7.71
N PRO A 318 -5.64 41.59 7.67
CA PRO A 318 -6.29 40.76 6.67
C PRO A 318 -5.89 41.16 5.25
N LEU A 319 -5.80 40.17 4.35
CA LEU A 319 -5.47 40.39 2.94
C LEU A 319 -6.60 41.13 2.21
N THR A 320 -6.26 42.01 1.29
CA THR A 320 -7.22 42.65 0.37
C THR A 320 -7.58 41.74 -0.80
N GLU A 321 -8.67 42.02 -1.51
CA GLU A 321 -9.06 41.24 -2.71
C GLU A 321 -8.00 41.33 -3.83
N GLU A 322 -7.33 42.47 -3.97
CA GLU A 322 -6.26 42.67 -4.94
C GLU A 322 -5.01 41.85 -4.59
N GLU A 323 -4.61 41.85 -3.31
CA GLU A 323 -3.49 41.03 -2.81
C GLU A 323 -3.76 39.52 -3.04
N LEU A 324 -5.02 39.08 -2.92
CA LEU A 324 -5.40 37.68 -3.16
C LEU A 324 -5.35 37.27 -4.63
N LEU A 325 -5.47 38.20 -5.58
CA LEU A 325 -5.39 37.89 -7.01
C LEU A 325 -3.96 37.67 -7.51
N GLU A 326 -2.96 38.19 -6.78
CA GLU A 326 -1.54 38.09 -7.17
C GLU A 326 -0.75 37.08 -6.32
N ILE A 327 -1.36 36.54 -5.27
CA ILE A 327 -0.71 35.71 -4.25
C ILE A 327 -0.13 34.41 -4.81
N ASP A 328 -0.73 33.87 -5.87
CA ASP A 328 -0.28 32.66 -6.56
C ASP A 328 1.03 32.88 -7.32
N PHE A 329 1.17 34.00 -8.03
CA PHE A 329 2.42 34.39 -8.69
C PHE A 329 3.54 34.66 -7.69
N GLN A 330 3.20 35.28 -6.55
CA GLN A 330 4.15 35.53 -5.45
C GLN A 330 4.59 34.22 -4.78
N ALA A 331 3.68 33.26 -4.59
CA ALA A 331 4.01 31.92 -4.10
C ALA A 331 4.99 31.22 -5.05
N ALA A 332 4.69 31.26 -6.35
CA ALA A 332 5.54 30.67 -7.39
C ALA A 332 6.94 31.31 -7.41
N GLN A 333 7.03 32.64 -7.27
CA GLN A 333 8.31 33.35 -7.18
C GLN A 333 9.13 32.93 -5.97
N LEU A 334 8.50 32.86 -4.79
CA LEU A 334 9.18 32.43 -3.57
C LEU A 334 9.75 31.01 -3.70
N ILE A 335 8.98 30.10 -4.31
CA ILE A 335 9.42 28.72 -4.56
C ILE A 335 10.55 28.69 -5.60
N ALA A 336 10.48 29.52 -6.64
CA ALA A 336 11.50 29.58 -7.68
C ALA A 336 12.85 30.07 -7.15
N ASP A 337 12.84 31.04 -6.23
CA ASP A 337 14.03 31.64 -5.61
C ASP A 337 14.66 30.73 -4.53
N ALA A 338 13.90 29.76 -3.99
CA ALA A 338 14.39 28.82 -2.98
C ALA A 338 15.43 27.83 -3.50
N ALA A 339 16.40 27.47 -2.65
CA ALA A 339 17.38 26.43 -2.96
C ALA A 339 16.73 25.02 -3.04
N ASP A 340 15.90 24.66 -2.05
CA ASP A 340 15.08 23.45 -2.05
C ASP A 340 13.63 23.79 -2.44
N LYS A 341 13.35 23.75 -3.74
CA LYS A 341 12.04 24.12 -4.29
C LYS A 341 10.91 23.21 -3.83
N LEU A 342 11.17 21.90 -3.73
CA LEU A 342 10.14 20.92 -3.36
C LEU A 342 9.84 20.97 -1.85
N GLY A 343 10.88 21.09 -1.02
CA GLY A 343 10.70 21.28 0.42
C GLY A 343 9.96 22.57 0.74
N THR A 344 10.30 23.68 0.07
CA THR A 344 9.59 24.96 0.21
C THR A 344 8.14 24.86 -0.24
N LEU A 345 7.86 24.24 -1.40
CA LEU A 345 6.49 24.01 -1.86
C LEU A 345 5.68 23.20 -0.83
N LYS A 346 6.26 22.12 -0.28
CA LYS A 346 5.60 21.28 0.73
C LYS A 346 5.25 22.08 1.99
N ARG A 347 6.21 22.79 2.57
CA ARG A 347 6.00 23.58 3.80
C ARG A 347 5.03 24.74 3.57
N LEU A 348 5.14 25.42 2.43
CA LEU A 348 4.23 26.51 2.05
C LEU A 348 2.80 26.00 1.89
N ALA A 349 2.60 24.83 1.26
CA ALA A 349 1.29 24.23 1.09
C ALA A 349 0.69 23.71 2.41
N GLN A 350 1.50 23.23 3.35
CA GLN A 350 1.05 22.72 4.65
C GLN A 350 0.51 23.84 5.56
N ASP A 351 1.22 24.96 5.65
CA ASP A 351 0.90 26.07 6.55
C ASP A 351 0.59 27.37 5.80
N PHE A 352 0.02 27.29 4.59
CA PHE A 352 -0.21 28.44 3.71
C PHE A 352 -0.85 29.66 4.40
N PRO A 353 -1.92 29.52 5.20
CA PRO A 353 -2.56 30.67 5.85
C PRO A 353 -1.60 31.49 6.72
N ARG A 354 -0.61 30.84 7.35
CA ARG A 354 0.38 31.51 8.21
C ARG A 354 1.28 32.47 7.43
N TYR A 355 1.64 32.11 6.20
CA TYR A 355 2.57 32.90 5.39
C TYR A 355 1.87 33.88 4.44
N ALA A 356 0.57 33.74 4.21
CA ALA A 356 -0.17 34.46 3.18
C ALA A 356 0.02 35.99 3.25
N GLY A 357 -0.06 36.60 4.45
CA GLY A 357 0.14 38.04 4.63
C GLY A 357 1.57 38.50 4.31
N ALA A 358 2.58 37.71 4.69
CA ALA A 358 3.98 38.03 4.44
C ALA A 358 4.33 37.86 2.96
N LEU A 359 3.80 36.81 2.35
CA LEU A 359 3.96 36.51 0.92
C LEU A 359 3.43 37.66 0.07
N ALA A 360 2.19 38.10 0.34
CA ALA A 360 1.50 39.09 -0.47
C ALA A 360 2.19 40.46 -0.48
N ARG A 361 2.82 40.83 0.63
CA ARG A 361 3.32 42.19 0.84
C ARG A 361 4.84 42.32 0.73
N ARG A 362 5.59 41.20 0.73
CA ARG A 362 7.06 41.21 0.62
C ARG A 362 7.58 40.71 -0.71
N VAL A 363 6.92 39.71 -1.31
CA VAL A 363 7.47 39.04 -2.49
C VAL A 363 7.14 39.84 -3.74
N ALA A 364 8.19 40.31 -4.44
CA ALA A 364 8.07 40.96 -5.73
C ALA A 364 8.25 39.93 -6.86
N VAL A 365 7.29 39.86 -7.78
CA VAL A 365 7.31 38.91 -8.90
C VAL A 365 8.22 39.40 -10.01
N GLN A 366 9.11 38.54 -10.50
CA GLN A 366 9.99 38.88 -11.61
C GLN A 366 9.24 38.76 -12.96
N PRO A 367 9.44 39.69 -13.92
CA PRO A 367 8.75 39.65 -15.20
C PRO A 367 9.11 38.43 -16.06
N ALA A 368 10.29 37.83 -15.84
CA ALA A 368 10.70 36.61 -16.51
C ALA A 368 9.80 35.41 -16.16
N LEU A 369 9.42 35.27 -14.89
CA LEU A 369 8.52 34.20 -14.42
C LEU A 369 7.13 34.36 -15.05
N LEU A 370 6.61 35.58 -15.11
CA LEU A 370 5.32 35.86 -15.74
C LEU A 370 5.31 35.50 -17.22
N ALA A 371 6.39 35.78 -17.95
CA ALA A 371 6.52 35.41 -19.35
C ALA A 371 6.55 33.88 -19.55
N GLU A 372 7.23 33.15 -18.66
CA GLU A 372 7.25 31.68 -18.69
C GLU A 372 5.86 31.08 -18.40
N LEU A 373 5.16 31.59 -17.39
CA LEU A 373 3.81 31.15 -17.05
C LEU A 373 2.83 31.41 -18.21
N ALA A 374 2.89 32.58 -18.84
CA ALA A 374 2.08 32.90 -20.02
C ALA A 374 2.38 31.98 -21.22
N ALA A 375 3.64 31.56 -21.39
CA ALA A 375 4.02 30.61 -22.44
C ALA A 375 3.51 29.18 -22.17
N ASN A 376 3.34 28.81 -20.90
CA ASN A 376 2.85 27.50 -20.47
C ASN A 376 1.32 27.41 -20.38
N GLU A 377 0.61 28.53 -20.26
CA GLU A 377 -0.86 28.62 -20.19
C GLU A 377 -1.60 27.84 -21.31
N PRO A 378 -1.15 27.84 -22.58
CA PRO A 378 -1.81 27.06 -23.63
C PRO A 378 -1.71 25.54 -23.43
N ARG A 379 -0.72 25.07 -22.66
CA ARG A 379 -0.49 23.65 -22.38
C ARG A 379 -1.25 23.19 -21.13
N ALA A 380 -1.29 24.05 -20.11
CA ALA A 380 -1.99 23.81 -18.86
C ALA A 380 -2.63 25.13 -18.40
N ARG A 381 -3.96 25.12 -18.27
CA ARG A 381 -4.69 26.29 -17.76
C ARG A 381 -4.32 26.54 -16.29
N GLY A 382 -4.22 27.81 -15.91
CA GLY A 382 -4.03 28.21 -14.52
C GLY A 382 -5.17 27.72 -13.62
N GLY A 383 -4.83 27.41 -12.36
CA GLY A 383 -5.78 26.99 -11.33
C GLY A 383 -6.30 25.55 -11.42
N VAL A 384 -5.77 24.72 -12.34
CA VAL A 384 -6.10 23.29 -12.44
C VAL A 384 -4.91 22.45 -12.01
N ASN A 385 -5.15 21.50 -11.10
CA ASN A 385 -4.16 20.49 -10.75
C ASN A 385 -4.26 19.32 -11.73
N MET A 386 -3.16 18.99 -12.39
CA MET A 386 -3.06 17.85 -13.28
C MET A 386 -1.75 17.13 -13.03
N ALA A 387 -1.79 15.81 -13.10
CA ALA A 387 -0.59 14.99 -12.99
C ALA A 387 -0.62 13.90 -14.05
N TRP A 388 0.57 13.49 -14.46
CA TRP A 388 0.76 12.44 -15.44
C TRP A 388 1.81 11.47 -14.94
N LEU A 389 1.59 10.18 -15.19
CA LEU A 389 2.57 9.12 -15.01
C LEU A 389 2.87 8.51 -16.38
N ASN A 390 4.08 8.72 -16.90
CA ASN A 390 4.51 8.25 -18.22
C ASN A 390 3.52 8.59 -19.35
N GLY A 391 2.94 9.80 -19.31
CA GLY A 391 1.97 10.29 -20.29
C GLY A 391 0.51 9.91 -20.02
N VAL A 392 0.24 9.03 -19.04
CA VAL A 392 -1.13 8.73 -18.59
C VAL A 392 -1.56 9.79 -17.59
N ALA A 393 -2.66 10.49 -17.87
CA ALA A 393 -3.25 11.43 -16.91
C ALA A 393 -3.80 10.69 -15.70
N LEU A 394 -3.50 11.19 -14.50
CA LEU A 394 -3.96 10.65 -13.24
C LEU A 394 -5.22 11.41 -12.79
N ASP A 395 -6.26 10.67 -12.44
CA ASP A 395 -7.45 11.23 -11.83
C ASP A 395 -7.22 11.50 -10.32
N ASP A 396 -7.94 12.47 -9.75
CA ASP A 396 -7.86 12.79 -8.32
C ASP A 396 -8.17 11.58 -7.41
N ARG A 397 -8.97 10.63 -7.89
CA ARG A 397 -9.31 9.39 -7.16
C ARG A 397 -8.12 8.44 -7.06
N ASP A 398 -7.24 8.49 -8.04
CA ASP A 398 -6.04 7.66 -8.13
C ASP A 398 -4.84 8.30 -7.40
N MET A 399 -4.99 9.54 -6.92
CA MET A 399 -4.03 10.26 -6.07
C MET A 399 -4.07 9.83 -4.61
N THR A 400 -4.23 8.52 -4.37
CA THR A 400 -4.12 7.92 -3.04
C THR A 400 -2.87 7.05 -2.97
N PRO A 401 -2.20 6.93 -1.81
CA PRO A 401 -0.99 6.11 -1.69
C PRO A 401 -1.16 4.67 -2.20
N PHE A 402 -2.33 4.06 -1.92
CA PHE A 402 -2.66 2.72 -2.36
C PHE A 402 -2.83 2.61 -3.89
N ALA A 403 -3.54 3.56 -4.51
CA ALA A 403 -3.76 3.58 -5.96
C ALA A 403 -2.46 3.87 -6.72
N LEU A 404 -1.66 4.83 -6.23
CA LEU A 404 -0.37 5.17 -6.81
C LEU A 404 0.60 3.98 -6.81
N LEU A 405 0.70 3.23 -5.71
CA LEU A 405 1.53 2.02 -5.67
C LEU A 405 1.09 0.99 -6.71
N LYS A 406 -0.22 0.77 -6.84
CA LYS A 406 -0.78 -0.14 -7.85
C LYS A 406 -0.46 0.32 -9.28
N LEU A 407 -0.56 1.62 -9.56
CA LEU A 407 -0.25 2.20 -10.86
C LEU A 407 1.24 2.09 -11.18
N VAL A 408 2.12 2.45 -10.24
CA VAL A 408 3.58 2.33 -10.39
C VAL A 408 3.99 0.89 -10.64
N ARG A 409 3.42 -0.07 -9.90
CA ARG A 409 3.68 -1.50 -10.12
C ARG A 409 3.24 -1.95 -11.51
N ARG A 410 2.04 -1.57 -11.96
CA ARG A 410 1.55 -1.88 -13.30
C ARG A 410 2.45 -1.30 -14.38
N GLU A 411 2.84 -0.04 -14.22
CA GLU A 411 3.68 0.68 -15.18
C GLU A 411 5.08 0.06 -15.26
N ARG A 412 5.68 -0.27 -14.12
CA ARG A 412 6.96 -1.00 -14.07
C ARG A 412 6.88 -2.34 -14.79
N ALA A 413 5.79 -3.08 -14.67
CA ALA A 413 5.62 -4.35 -15.38
C ALA A 413 5.58 -4.15 -16.91
N VAL A 414 4.92 -3.09 -17.39
CA VAL A 414 4.88 -2.73 -18.81
C VAL A 414 6.27 -2.32 -19.32
N VAL A 415 6.95 -1.42 -18.60
CA VAL A 415 8.30 -0.98 -18.97
C VAL A 415 9.29 -2.14 -18.94
N ALA A 416 9.22 -3.02 -17.94
CA ALA A 416 10.08 -4.21 -17.85
C ALA A 416 9.84 -5.17 -19.02
N ALA A 417 8.59 -5.33 -19.48
CA ALA A 417 8.29 -6.14 -20.65
C ALA A 417 8.92 -5.58 -21.93
N LEU A 418 8.91 -4.24 -22.11
CA LEU A 418 9.58 -3.58 -23.23
C LEU A 418 11.12 -3.67 -23.13
N MET A 419 11.67 -3.56 -21.92
CA MET A 419 13.10 -3.72 -21.70
C MET A 419 13.60 -5.13 -22.04
N ARG A 420 12.77 -6.17 -21.86
CA ARG A 420 13.10 -7.54 -22.30
C ARG A 420 13.25 -7.66 -23.84
N LEU A 421 12.72 -6.71 -24.61
CA LEU A 421 12.89 -6.62 -26.06
C LEU A 421 14.18 -5.86 -26.47
N GLY A 422 14.99 -5.41 -25.51
CA GLY A 422 16.24 -4.69 -25.75
C GLY A 422 16.11 -3.16 -25.77
N LEU A 423 14.95 -2.61 -25.38
CA LEU A 423 14.77 -1.16 -25.22
C LEU A 423 15.31 -0.67 -23.87
N THR A 424 15.79 0.57 -23.82
CA THR A 424 16.07 1.24 -22.54
C THR A 424 14.79 1.78 -21.91
N ALA A 425 14.79 2.03 -20.60
CA ALA A 425 13.60 2.57 -19.91
C ALA A 425 13.11 3.89 -20.52
N GLY A 426 14.02 4.80 -20.89
CA GLY A 426 13.66 6.07 -21.55
C GLY A 426 13.02 5.86 -22.93
N GLN A 427 13.60 4.96 -23.75
CA GLN A 427 13.03 4.61 -25.06
C GLN A 427 11.67 3.94 -24.92
N SER A 428 11.46 3.10 -23.90
CA SER A 428 10.17 2.47 -23.62
C SER A 428 9.10 3.52 -23.37
N VAL A 429 9.38 4.52 -22.53
CA VAL A 429 8.44 5.63 -22.26
C VAL A 429 8.22 6.49 -23.51
N GLU A 430 9.27 6.77 -24.29
CA GLU A 430 9.15 7.52 -25.55
C GLU A 430 8.23 6.81 -26.55
N VAL A 431 8.37 5.49 -26.70
CA VAL A 431 7.52 4.67 -27.58
C VAL A 431 6.06 4.70 -27.09
N LEU A 432 5.84 4.56 -25.78
CA LEU A 432 4.50 4.60 -25.18
C LEU A 432 3.82 5.95 -25.33
N THR A 433 4.59 7.04 -25.26
CA THR A 433 4.09 8.42 -25.35
C THR A 433 4.12 9.00 -26.76
N HIS A 434 4.56 8.23 -27.75
CA HIS A 434 4.72 8.71 -29.11
C HIS A 434 3.38 9.11 -29.73
N GLY A 435 3.33 10.27 -30.39
CA GLY A 435 2.10 10.84 -30.94
C GLY A 435 1.39 9.94 -31.96
N ALA A 436 2.12 9.04 -32.64
CA ALA A 436 1.51 8.05 -33.53
C ALA A 436 0.64 7.02 -32.78
N VAL A 437 1.07 6.60 -31.58
CA VAL A 437 0.30 5.68 -30.73
C VAL A 437 -0.95 6.38 -30.20
N ALA A 438 -0.80 7.63 -29.74
CA ALA A 438 -1.92 8.44 -29.28
C ALA A 438 -2.95 8.67 -30.40
N ARG A 439 -2.50 8.97 -31.63
CA ARG A 439 -3.38 9.12 -32.80
C ARG A 439 -4.11 7.83 -33.13
N ALA A 440 -3.40 6.71 -33.21
CA ALA A 440 -4.00 5.42 -33.51
C ALA A 440 -5.07 5.02 -32.47
N GLN A 441 -4.83 5.27 -31.18
CA GLN A 441 -5.83 5.05 -30.12
C GLN A 441 -7.04 5.97 -30.25
N SER A 442 -6.83 7.25 -30.62
CA SER A 442 -7.92 8.19 -30.83
C SER A 442 -8.75 7.93 -32.09
N GLU A 443 -8.12 7.40 -33.15
CA GLU A 443 -8.75 7.12 -34.45
C GLU A 443 -9.39 5.72 -34.49
N GLY A 444 -8.88 4.78 -33.69
CA GLY A 444 -9.28 3.36 -33.67
C GLY A 444 -10.72 3.06 -33.26
N GLY A 445 -11.54 4.07 -32.92
CA GLY A 445 -12.97 3.89 -32.64
C GLY A 445 -13.90 4.20 -33.82
N ALA A 446 -13.44 4.98 -34.81
CA ALA A 446 -14.34 5.52 -35.84
C ALA A 446 -14.57 4.58 -37.05
N LEU A 447 -13.62 3.67 -37.32
CA LEU A 447 -13.67 2.77 -38.49
C LEU A 447 -13.73 1.28 -38.14
N ASP A 448 -13.48 0.90 -36.88
CA ASP A 448 -13.38 -0.51 -36.43
C ASP A 448 -14.76 -1.22 -36.30
N GLY A 449 -15.84 -0.53 -36.71
CA GLY A 449 -17.21 -1.06 -36.76
C GLY A 449 -17.83 -1.12 -38.15
N LEU A 450 -17.15 -0.64 -39.21
CA LEU A 450 -17.65 -0.76 -40.58
C LEU A 450 -17.19 -2.08 -41.21
N PHE A 451 -18.02 -3.10 -41.05
CA PHE A 451 -17.88 -4.34 -41.81
C PHE A 451 -18.48 -4.15 -43.20
N ASP A 452 -17.70 -4.41 -44.25
CA ASP A 452 -18.19 -4.43 -45.62
C ASP A 452 -19.17 -5.60 -45.80
N ALA A 453 -20.46 -5.29 -45.82
CA ALA A 453 -21.54 -6.24 -46.11
C ALA A 453 -21.83 -6.36 -47.62
N ALA A 454 -20.98 -5.81 -48.49
CA ALA A 454 -21.13 -6.01 -49.92
C ALA A 454 -20.71 -7.44 -50.28
N ILE A 455 -21.72 -8.30 -50.46
CA ILE A 455 -21.58 -9.54 -51.21
C ILE A 455 -21.15 -9.16 -52.64
N GLY A 456 -19.83 -9.14 -52.85
CA GLY A 456 -19.22 -9.08 -54.16
C GLY A 456 -19.72 -10.26 -54.98
N ARG A 457 -20.58 -9.97 -55.95
CA ARG A 457 -20.94 -10.87 -57.05
C ARG A 457 -19.69 -11.52 -57.63
N ARG A 458 -19.44 -12.79 -57.31
CA ARG A 458 -18.93 -13.82 -58.25
C ARG A 458 -19.08 -15.21 -57.63
N ALA A 459 -19.63 -16.11 -58.45
CA ALA A 459 -20.03 -17.50 -58.20
C ALA A 459 -21.36 -17.64 -57.42
N GLY A 460 -22.53 -17.85 -58.05
CA GLY A 460 -22.74 -18.55 -59.30
C GLY A 460 -22.26 -19.99 -59.16
N VAL A 461 -23.17 -20.89 -58.76
CA VAL A 461 -22.97 -22.33 -58.49
C VAL A 461 -22.47 -22.66 -57.08
N LEU A 462 -23.41 -22.70 -56.11
CA LEU A 462 -23.46 -23.68 -55.00
C LEU A 462 -24.65 -23.50 -54.04
N SER A 463 -25.70 -22.77 -54.43
CA SER A 463 -27.01 -22.71 -53.74
C SER A 463 -27.83 -24.01 -53.84
N ARG A 464 -27.19 -25.18 -53.93
CA ARG A 464 -27.87 -26.49 -53.97
C ARG A 464 -27.41 -27.50 -52.92
N ILE A 465 -26.49 -27.16 -52.00
CA ILE A 465 -26.00 -28.12 -51.00
C ILE A 465 -26.50 -27.85 -49.57
N LEU A 466 -26.98 -26.64 -49.24
CA LEU A 466 -27.39 -26.31 -47.86
C LEU A 466 -28.89 -26.46 -47.55
N THR A 467 -29.68 -27.01 -48.48
CA THR A 467 -31.10 -27.34 -48.24
C THR A 467 -31.36 -28.84 -48.02
N ILE A 468 -30.32 -29.69 -48.04
CA ILE A 468 -30.48 -31.17 -47.93
C ILE A 468 -30.02 -31.75 -46.58
N LEU A 469 -29.39 -30.98 -45.68
CA LEU A 469 -28.90 -31.52 -44.39
C LEU A 469 -29.57 -30.90 -43.14
N ARG A 470 -30.83 -30.47 -43.26
CA ARG A 470 -31.69 -30.16 -42.09
C ARG A 470 -32.98 -30.99 -42.03
N ARG A 471 -32.96 -32.15 -42.68
CA ARG A 471 -33.92 -33.24 -42.51
C ARG A 471 -33.15 -34.57 -42.57
N THR A 472 -32.50 -34.95 -41.47
CA THR A 472 -32.33 -36.32 -40.95
C THR A 472 -31.21 -36.31 -39.90
N SER A 473 -31.48 -37.00 -38.78
CA SER A 473 -30.72 -37.10 -37.52
C SER A 473 -30.89 -35.95 -36.55
#